data_AF-A0A8B8AIM7-F1
#
_entry.id   AF-A0A8B8AIM7-F1
#
_cell.length_a   1.000
_cell.length_b   1.000
_cell.length_c   1.000
_cell.angle_alpha   90.00
_cell.angle_beta   90.00
_cell.angle_gamma   90.00
#
_symmetry.space_group_name_H-M   'P 1'
#
loop_
_entity.id
_entity.type
_entity.pdbx_description
1 polymer ?
#
loop_
_entity_poly.entity_id
_entity_poly.type
_entity_poly.pdbx_seq_one_letter_code
_entity_poly.pdbx_strand_id
1 'polypeptide(L)'
;MADDLAWMSVHIKLTARLVLLKRLVEGRSTIGDIIKEKDKWLGVPADSEGLTKSRNAKHQQLDDALYLWFTDMSAHHAAINDEMLLTKARQLGEQLGITDFSYSRGYLHRFKSRRGIKRKLYEGEADSADMTAVQTGREDLQRVLQDYDPEDIFNLDETGLFYRLGPNYTLATTKVSGTKKSKDRITVALTSNATGTTKLKPFVISKVNRPRCFGKTYNPETYVRYRHNAKAWMTSELFQDWLKDFDRQMRLARRKVILLVDNAASHNQGDLQLRSVTLHFLPPNTTAHIQPMDAGIIKAFKAHYRKQLVQHYIERVEKNEEQSVNLREALHMVKTAWDRVQVSTIVNCYRHVKILPSPSTDDSDEDDDIPLSLLQYHRDEDDIPLIELQMKMRELGNSSMTAEEYVGVDEEEETGRHLNDDDIMMLVSREEIPEVADEEDDEEPSKDVTVFEASESIRILINFFEQSTSAELEKKRSYLEHLWEMKETIHCQAREPKQKKMTDFFKQ
;
A
#
# COMPACT_ATOMS: atom_id res chain seq x y z
N MET A 1 -57.60 -0.05 3.57
CA MET A 1 -58.55 -0.83 2.73
C MET A 1 -57.88 -1.74 1.72
N ALA A 2 -56.87 -1.31 0.95
CA ALA A 2 -56.12 -2.25 0.08
C ALA A 2 -55.18 -3.19 0.88
N ASP A 3 -54.57 -2.69 1.97
CA ASP A 3 -53.67 -3.50 2.81
C ASP A 3 -54.40 -4.54 3.68
N ASP A 4 -55.64 -4.25 4.08
CA ASP A 4 -56.47 -5.19 4.87
C ASP A 4 -56.93 -6.40 4.04
N LEU A 5 -57.16 -6.20 2.73
CA LEU A 5 -57.57 -7.27 1.80
C LEU A 5 -56.39 -8.18 1.42
N ALA A 6 -55.18 -7.63 1.31
CA ALA A 6 -53.96 -8.41 1.10
C ALA A 6 -53.63 -9.26 2.33
N TRP A 7 -53.75 -8.70 3.54
CA TRP A 7 -53.54 -9.42 4.79
C TRP A 7 -54.56 -10.55 4.97
N MET A 8 -55.86 -10.30 4.71
CA MET A 8 -56.91 -11.33 4.78
C MET A 8 -56.71 -12.45 3.73
N SER A 9 -56.25 -12.15 2.52
CA SER A 9 -55.99 -13.15 1.47
C SER A 9 -54.81 -14.06 1.82
N VAL A 10 -53.75 -13.50 2.40
CA VAL A 10 -52.60 -14.27 2.92
C VAL A 10 -53.02 -15.10 4.14
N HIS A 11 -53.83 -14.55 5.03
CA HIS A 11 -54.29 -15.24 6.24
C HIS A 11 -55.20 -16.44 5.93
N ILE A 12 -56.12 -16.30 4.96
CA ILE A 12 -57.01 -17.36 4.49
C ILE A 12 -56.23 -18.47 3.77
N LYS A 13 -55.22 -18.12 2.96
CA LYS A 13 -54.33 -19.10 2.31
C LYS A 13 -53.47 -19.85 3.34
N LEU A 14 -52.98 -19.18 4.39
CA LEU A 14 -52.23 -19.81 5.48
C LEU A 14 -53.10 -20.74 6.34
N THR A 15 -54.32 -20.34 6.66
CA THR A 15 -55.24 -21.18 7.44
C THR A 15 -55.67 -22.42 6.64
N ALA A 16 -55.91 -22.29 5.33
CA ALA A 16 -56.19 -23.44 4.47
C ALA A 16 -55.00 -24.41 4.40
N ARG A 17 -53.76 -23.90 4.29
CA ARG A 17 -52.52 -24.72 4.27
C ARG A 17 -52.26 -25.40 5.61
N LEU A 18 -52.53 -24.72 6.73
CA LEU A 18 -52.44 -25.29 8.09
C LEU A 18 -53.52 -26.33 8.38
N VAL A 19 -54.73 -26.18 7.84
CA VAL A 19 -55.81 -27.18 7.94
C VAL A 19 -55.49 -28.42 7.08
N LEU A 20 -54.84 -28.25 5.93
CA LEU A 20 -54.31 -29.35 5.11
C LEU A 20 -53.12 -30.07 5.79
N LEU A 21 -52.21 -29.34 6.43
CA LEU A 21 -51.12 -29.91 7.25
C LEU A 21 -51.63 -30.65 8.49
N LYS A 22 -52.72 -30.18 9.12
CA LYS A 22 -53.42 -30.89 10.20
C LYS A 22 -53.99 -32.25 9.77
N ARG A 23 -54.25 -32.47 8.48
CA ARG A 23 -54.71 -33.76 7.94
C ARG A 23 -53.57 -34.73 7.57
N LEU A 24 -52.32 -34.28 7.53
CA LEU A 24 -51.20 -35.04 6.95
C LEU A 24 -50.04 -35.37 7.92
N VAL A 25 -50.05 -34.90 9.17
CA VAL A 25 -48.93 -35.15 10.11
C VAL A 25 -49.42 -35.65 11.46
N GLU A 26 -49.07 -36.89 11.78
CA GLU A 26 -49.24 -37.50 13.10
C GLU A 26 -48.18 -36.95 14.08
N GLY A 27 -48.62 -36.25 15.14
CA GLY A 27 -47.77 -35.90 16.28
C GLY A 27 -48.10 -34.55 16.94
N ARG A 28 -48.75 -34.58 18.11
CA ARG A 28 -49.13 -33.35 18.85
C ARG A 28 -47.92 -32.57 19.40
N SER A 29 -46.77 -33.20 19.61
CA SER A 29 -45.52 -32.56 20.08
C SER A 29 -44.88 -31.69 19.00
N THR A 30 -44.85 -32.18 17.76
CA THR A 30 -44.27 -31.49 16.59
C THR A 30 -44.99 -30.16 16.30
N ILE A 31 -46.30 -30.12 16.52
CA ILE A 31 -47.11 -28.90 16.37
C ILE A 31 -46.78 -27.86 17.44
N GLY A 32 -46.49 -28.29 18.68
CA GLY A 32 -46.11 -27.41 19.77
C GLY A 32 -44.77 -26.71 19.53
N ASP A 33 -43.80 -27.43 18.99
CA ASP A 33 -42.46 -26.89 18.70
C ASP A 33 -42.46 -25.92 17.51
N ILE A 34 -43.29 -26.18 16.49
CA ILE A 34 -43.44 -25.28 15.34
C ILE A 34 -44.10 -23.96 15.75
N ILE A 35 -45.06 -23.99 16.68
CA ILE A 35 -45.69 -22.77 17.22
C ILE A 35 -44.69 -21.98 18.09
N LYS A 36 -43.78 -22.65 18.80
CA LYS A 36 -42.74 -22.02 19.61
C LYS A 36 -41.67 -21.29 18.78
N GLU A 37 -41.36 -21.79 17.59
CA GLU A 37 -40.39 -21.17 16.67
C GLU A 37 -41.07 -20.41 15.49
N LYS A 38 -42.33 -19.99 15.61
CA LYS A 38 -43.11 -19.48 14.46
C LYS A 38 -42.44 -18.31 13.72
N ASP A 39 -41.81 -17.40 14.46
CA ASP A 39 -41.23 -16.18 13.90
C ASP A 39 -39.99 -16.48 13.03
N LYS A 40 -39.29 -17.59 13.31
CA LYS A 40 -38.17 -18.09 12.52
C LYS A 40 -38.60 -18.68 11.17
N TRP A 41 -39.80 -19.25 11.10
CA TRP A 41 -40.35 -19.84 9.87
C TRP A 41 -41.07 -18.81 9.00
N LEU A 42 -41.57 -17.72 9.59
CA LEU A 42 -42.22 -16.61 8.86
C LEU A 42 -41.23 -15.77 8.03
N GLY A 43 -39.91 -15.87 8.29
CA GLY A 43 -38.86 -15.17 7.55
C GLY A 43 -38.25 -15.93 6.37
N VAL A 44 -38.74 -17.14 6.05
CA VAL A 44 -38.19 -17.98 4.98
C VAL A 44 -39.02 -17.81 3.69
N PRO A 45 -38.42 -17.35 2.56
CA PRO A 45 -39.13 -17.21 1.28
C PRO A 45 -39.65 -18.55 0.75
N ALA A 46 -40.82 -18.53 0.12
CA ALA A 46 -41.59 -19.72 -0.28
C ALA A 46 -40.88 -20.66 -1.28
N ASP A 47 -39.80 -20.20 -1.92
CA ASP A 47 -39.13 -20.88 -3.03
C ASP A 47 -37.82 -21.60 -2.62
N SER A 48 -37.65 -21.88 -1.32
CA SER A 48 -36.44 -22.52 -0.78
C SER A 48 -36.60 -24.05 -0.68
N GLU A 49 -36.51 -24.75 -1.81
CA GLU A 49 -36.31 -26.20 -1.81
C GLU A 49 -34.85 -26.53 -1.41
N GLY A 50 -34.67 -27.32 -0.34
CA GLY A 50 -33.37 -27.91 0.02
C GLY A 50 -32.76 -27.50 1.37
N LEU A 51 -33.47 -26.81 2.26
CA LEU A 51 -32.94 -26.47 3.60
C LEU A 51 -32.90 -27.71 4.51
N THR A 52 -31.75 -28.37 4.59
CA THR A 52 -31.43 -29.29 5.69
C THR A 52 -30.84 -28.51 6.87
N LYS A 53 -31.21 -28.87 8.11
CA LYS A 53 -30.70 -28.24 9.34
C LYS A 53 -29.17 -28.25 9.35
N SER A 54 -28.52 -27.11 9.08
CA SER A 54 -27.10 -26.94 9.37
C SER A 54 -26.93 -26.94 10.89
N ARG A 55 -26.24 -27.95 11.43
CA ARG A 55 -25.88 -27.97 12.86
C ARG A 55 -24.75 -26.96 13.05
N ASN A 56 -24.99 -25.96 13.90
CA ASN A 56 -23.98 -24.99 14.32
C ASN A 56 -22.71 -25.72 14.80
N ALA A 57 -21.54 -25.11 14.56
CA ALA A 57 -20.28 -25.67 15.03
C ALA A 57 -20.29 -25.76 16.56
N LYS A 58 -19.67 -26.82 17.12
CA LYS A 58 -19.54 -26.99 18.59
C LYS A 58 -18.83 -25.80 19.24
N HIS A 59 -17.84 -25.24 18.55
CA HIS A 59 -17.14 -24.01 18.93
C HIS A 59 -17.23 -23.04 17.74
N GLN A 60 -18.27 -22.21 17.74
CA GLN A 60 -18.55 -21.28 16.65
C GLN A 60 -17.40 -20.27 16.46
N GLN A 61 -16.81 -19.78 17.56
CA GLN A 61 -15.68 -18.84 17.54
C GLN A 61 -14.43 -19.41 16.86
N LEU A 62 -14.10 -20.69 17.10
CA LEU A 62 -12.99 -21.35 16.40
C LEU A 62 -13.30 -21.54 14.91
N ASP A 63 -14.55 -21.88 14.60
CA ASP A 63 -15.02 -22.05 13.22
C ASP A 63 -14.97 -20.72 12.45
N ASP A 64 -15.32 -19.60 13.09
CA ASP A 64 -15.23 -18.25 12.53
C ASP A 64 -13.78 -17.80 12.36
N ALA A 65 -12.93 -17.98 13.38
CA ALA A 65 -11.51 -17.61 13.33
C ALA A 65 -10.71 -18.41 12.27
N LEU A 66 -10.97 -19.71 12.18
CA LEU A 66 -10.33 -20.55 11.16
C LEU A 66 -10.82 -20.22 9.75
N TYR A 67 -12.10 -19.84 9.61
CA TYR A 67 -12.65 -19.42 8.33
C TYR A 67 -12.08 -18.07 7.88
N LEU A 68 -11.97 -17.10 8.79
CA LEU A 68 -11.33 -15.80 8.53
C LEU A 68 -9.89 -15.97 8.08
N TRP A 69 -9.12 -16.83 8.75
CA TRP A 69 -7.76 -17.15 8.34
C TRP A 69 -7.71 -17.83 6.95
N PHE A 70 -8.65 -18.74 6.66
CA PHE A 70 -8.73 -19.39 5.35
C PHE A 70 -9.07 -18.40 4.23
N THR A 71 -10.00 -17.47 4.45
CA THR A 71 -10.37 -16.45 3.45
C THR A 71 -9.24 -15.46 3.21
N ASP A 72 -8.54 -15.05 4.26
CA ASP A 72 -7.40 -14.16 4.20
C ASP A 72 -6.24 -14.78 3.39
N MET A 73 -5.86 -16.01 3.69
CA MET A 73 -4.82 -16.73 2.93
C MET A 73 -5.23 -17.05 1.49
N SER A 74 -6.53 -17.21 1.22
CA SER A 74 -7.04 -17.46 -0.14
C SER A 74 -7.01 -16.19 -1.00
N ALA A 75 -7.20 -14.99 -0.42
CA ALA A 75 -7.08 -13.72 -1.12
C ALA A 75 -5.64 -13.45 -1.62
N HIS A 76 -4.65 -13.99 -0.91
CA HIS A 76 -3.22 -13.87 -1.24
C HIS A 76 -2.70 -15.00 -2.15
N HIS A 77 -3.59 -15.71 -2.87
CA HIS A 77 -3.23 -16.79 -3.80
C HIS A 77 -2.42 -17.95 -3.18
N ALA A 78 -2.43 -18.11 -1.85
CA ALA A 78 -1.68 -19.18 -1.19
C ALA A 78 -2.36 -20.54 -1.42
N ALA A 79 -1.59 -21.56 -1.79
CA ALA A 79 -2.09 -22.92 -1.96
C ALA A 79 -2.36 -23.58 -0.58
N ILE A 80 -3.55 -23.39 -0.04
CA ILE A 80 -3.93 -23.94 1.27
C ILE A 80 -4.34 -25.41 1.13
N ASN A 81 -3.67 -26.29 1.87
CA ASN A 81 -4.03 -27.70 1.96
C ASN A 81 -4.66 -28.07 3.32
N ASP A 82 -5.20 -29.29 3.38
CA ASP A 82 -5.94 -29.81 4.53
C ASP A 82 -5.10 -29.89 5.82
N GLU A 83 -3.80 -30.15 5.70
CA GLU A 83 -2.89 -30.25 6.85
C GLU A 83 -2.58 -28.86 7.42
N MET A 84 -2.49 -27.83 6.56
CA MET A 84 -2.36 -26.44 7.00
C MET A 84 -3.59 -25.97 7.77
N LEU A 85 -4.79 -26.27 7.28
CA LEU A 85 -6.05 -25.96 7.98
C LEU A 85 -6.14 -26.65 9.34
N LEU A 86 -5.74 -27.92 9.43
CA LEU A 86 -5.73 -28.64 10.72
C LEU A 86 -4.70 -28.07 11.70
N THR A 87 -3.52 -27.70 11.20
CA THR A 87 -2.45 -27.11 12.01
C THR A 87 -2.90 -25.74 12.55
N LYS A 88 -3.50 -24.91 11.69
CA LYS A 88 -4.03 -23.61 12.13
C LYS A 88 -5.21 -23.76 13.09
N ALA A 89 -6.10 -24.72 12.85
CA ALA A 89 -7.22 -25.01 13.76
C ALA A 89 -6.73 -25.36 15.17
N ARG A 90 -5.64 -26.15 15.27
CA ARG A 90 -5.01 -26.48 16.57
C ARG A 90 -4.46 -25.25 17.25
N GLN A 91 -3.70 -24.41 16.53
CA GLN A 91 -3.13 -23.18 17.07
C GLN A 91 -4.22 -22.23 17.60
N LEU A 92 -5.26 -21.98 16.79
CA LEU A 92 -6.38 -21.13 17.20
C LEU A 92 -7.17 -21.74 18.37
N GLY A 93 -7.32 -23.05 18.37
CA GLY A 93 -8.01 -23.74 19.45
C GLY A 93 -7.24 -23.74 20.76
N GLU A 94 -5.91 -23.85 20.72
CA GLU A 94 -5.04 -23.66 21.90
C GLU A 94 -5.15 -22.24 22.45
N GLN A 95 -5.14 -21.22 21.58
CA GLN A 95 -5.31 -19.82 21.95
C GLN A 95 -6.69 -19.54 22.56
N LEU A 96 -7.74 -20.20 22.07
CA LEU A 96 -9.11 -20.11 22.61
C LEU A 96 -9.34 -21.01 23.84
N GLY A 97 -8.32 -21.71 24.33
CA GLY A 97 -8.41 -22.61 25.49
C GLY A 97 -9.26 -23.87 25.25
N ILE A 98 -9.48 -24.25 23.99
CA ILE A 98 -10.33 -25.36 23.59
C ILE A 98 -9.54 -26.67 23.62
N THR A 99 -9.73 -27.43 24.69
CA THR A 99 -9.08 -28.75 24.92
C THR A 99 -10.03 -29.93 24.77
N ASP A 100 -11.32 -29.68 24.58
CA ASP A 100 -12.41 -30.67 24.68
C ASP A 100 -12.86 -31.23 23.32
N PHE A 101 -12.02 -31.18 22.28
CA PHE A 101 -12.25 -31.94 21.05
C PHE A 101 -10.97 -32.24 20.26
N SER A 102 -11.03 -33.26 19.40
CA SER A 102 -9.94 -33.68 18.53
C SER A 102 -10.02 -33.02 17.15
N TYR A 103 -8.95 -32.32 16.76
CA TYR A 103 -8.70 -31.74 15.42
C TYR A 103 -8.45 -32.85 14.39
N SER A 104 -9.50 -33.61 14.11
CA SER A 104 -9.52 -34.76 13.22
C SER A 104 -9.92 -34.36 11.80
N ARG A 105 -9.62 -35.22 10.83
CA ARG A 105 -10.13 -35.07 9.44
C ARG A 105 -11.67 -35.01 9.38
N GLY A 106 -12.35 -35.66 10.33
CA GLY A 106 -13.81 -35.57 10.46
C GLY A 106 -14.31 -34.20 10.92
N TYR A 107 -13.57 -33.50 11.78
CA TYR A 107 -13.83 -32.09 12.11
C TYR A 107 -13.63 -31.20 10.89
N LEU A 108 -12.49 -31.34 10.20
CA LEU A 108 -12.15 -30.54 9.02
C LEU A 108 -13.20 -30.70 7.91
N HIS A 109 -13.63 -31.93 7.63
CA HIS A 109 -14.68 -32.20 6.65
C HIS A 109 -15.99 -31.45 6.98
N ARG A 110 -16.38 -31.43 8.25
CA ARG A 110 -17.59 -30.73 8.69
C ARG A 110 -17.43 -29.21 8.68
N PHE A 111 -16.25 -28.69 9.06
CA PHE A 111 -15.90 -27.27 8.94
C PHE A 111 -16.01 -26.80 7.49
N LYS A 112 -15.35 -27.52 6.57
CA LYS A 112 -15.40 -27.24 5.14
C LYS A 112 -16.83 -27.28 4.59
N SER A 113 -17.60 -28.29 4.98
CA SER A 113 -19.01 -28.40 4.58
C SER A 113 -19.90 -27.28 5.12
N ARG A 114 -19.68 -26.79 6.35
CA ARG A 114 -20.43 -25.65 6.92
C ARG A 114 -20.10 -24.32 6.24
N ARG A 115 -18.84 -24.14 5.84
CA ARG A 115 -18.31 -22.90 5.24
C ARG A 115 -18.25 -22.92 3.72
N GLY A 116 -18.77 -23.97 3.09
CA GLY A 116 -18.78 -24.11 1.63
C GLY A 116 -17.41 -24.33 0.98
N ILE A 117 -16.38 -24.72 1.74
CA ILE A 117 -15.02 -24.92 1.25
C ILE A 117 -14.94 -26.25 0.48
N LYS A 118 -14.62 -26.20 -0.82
CA LYS A 118 -14.46 -27.37 -1.68
C LYS A 118 -13.05 -27.41 -2.25
N ARG A 119 -12.49 -28.62 -2.42
CA ARG A 119 -11.22 -28.80 -3.13
C ARG A 119 -11.46 -28.56 -4.61
N LYS A 120 -10.90 -27.49 -5.18
CA LYS A 120 -10.88 -27.25 -6.63
C LYS A 120 -9.49 -27.60 -7.16
N LEU A 121 -9.44 -28.30 -8.29
CA LEU A 121 -8.23 -28.36 -9.12
C LEU A 121 -8.09 -26.96 -9.75
N TYR A 122 -6.88 -26.46 -9.98
CA TYR A 122 -6.69 -25.22 -10.76
C TYR A 122 -7.11 -25.48 -12.21
N GLU A 123 -8.40 -25.29 -12.48
CA GLU A 123 -9.01 -25.32 -13.80
C GLU A 123 -9.99 -24.14 -13.93
N GLY A 124 -9.54 -23.11 -14.67
CA GLY A 124 -10.27 -22.43 -15.74
C GLY A 124 -11.58 -21.67 -15.51
N GLU A 125 -12.22 -21.67 -14.35
CA GLU A 125 -13.52 -20.97 -14.16
C GLU A 125 -13.54 -19.91 -13.04
N ALA A 126 -12.56 -19.89 -12.13
CA ALA A 126 -12.49 -18.90 -11.05
C ALA A 126 -12.15 -17.48 -11.53
N ASP A 127 -11.47 -17.35 -12.67
CA ASP A 127 -11.22 -16.04 -13.33
C ASP A 127 -12.53 -15.29 -13.63
N SER A 128 -13.63 -15.98 -13.91
CA SER A 128 -14.87 -15.31 -14.30
C SER A 128 -15.57 -14.55 -13.16
N ALA A 129 -15.54 -15.10 -11.92
CA ALA A 129 -16.22 -14.51 -10.78
C ALA A 129 -15.46 -13.32 -10.19
N ASP A 130 -14.13 -13.40 -10.16
CA ASP A 130 -13.28 -12.29 -9.70
C ASP A 130 -13.27 -11.15 -10.71
N MET A 131 -13.23 -11.47 -12.02
CA MET A 131 -13.37 -10.46 -13.07
C MET A 131 -14.75 -9.79 -13.07
N THR A 132 -15.80 -10.47 -12.61
CA THR A 132 -17.12 -9.85 -12.42
C THR A 132 -17.11 -8.86 -11.26
N ALA A 133 -16.45 -9.19 -10.15
CA ALA A 133 -16.29 -8.28 -9.02
C ALA A 133 -15.43 -7.06 -9.38
N VAL A 134 -14.34 -7.28 -10.13
CA VAL A 134 -13.50 -6.23 -10.71
C VAL A 134 -14.31 -5.33 -11.63
N GLN A 135 -15.13 -5.90 -12.53
CA GLN A 135 -15.94 -5.13 -13.47
C GLN A 135 -17.03 -4.32 -12.76
N THR A 136 -17.75 -4.93 -11.82
CA THR A 136 -18.74 -4.23 -10.98
C THR A 136 -18.08 -3.10 -10.19
N GLY A 137 -16.90 -3.38 -9.62
CA GLY A 137 -16.10 -2.41 -8.90
C GLY A 137 -15.66 -1.22 -9.75
N ARG A 138 -15.27 -1.46 -11.01
CA ARG A 138 -14.96 -0.40 -11.98
C ARG A 138 -16.18 0.46 -12.28
N GLU A 139 -17.34 -0.16 -12.54
CA GLU A 139 -18.58 0.57 -12.84
C GLU A 139 -19.02 1.43 -11.67
N ASP A 140 -18.94 0.91 -10.44
CA ASP A 140 -19.27 1.67 -9.24
C ASP A 140 -18.29 2.83 -9.02
N LEU A 141 -16.99 2.60 -9.22
CA LEU A 141 -16.00 3.68 -9.17
C LEU A 141 -16.26 4.72 -10.26
N GLN A 142 -16.53 4.33 -11.50
CA GLN A 142 -16.85 5.27 -12.58
C GLN A 142 -18.06 6.14 -12.23
N ARG A 143 -19.12 5.56 -11.64
CA ARG A 143 -20.29 6.31 -11.16
C ARG A 143 -19.95 7.28 -10.03
N VAL A 144 -19.12 6.89 -9.08
CA VAL A 144 -18.69 7.78 -7.98
C VAL A 144 -17.77 8.88 -8.48
N LEU A 145 -16.88 8.55 -9.41
CA LEU A 145 -15.84 9.44 -9.92
C LEU A 145 -16.36 10.42 -10.98
N GLN A 146 -17.53 10.21 -11.57
CA GLN A 146 -18.13 11.12 -12.55
C GLN A 146 -18.35 12.54 -12.04
N ASP A 147 -18.50 12.70 -10.73
CA ASP A 147 -18.75 14.00 -10.07
C ASP A 147 -17.45 14.75 -9.75
N TYR A 148 -16.29 14.18 -10.05
CA TYR A 148 -14.98 14.76 -9.76
C TYR A 148 -14.22 15.05 -11.05
N ASP A 149 -13.50 16.18 -11.07
CA ASP A 149 -12.49 16.41 -12.10
C ASP A 149 -11.36 15.37 -11.95
N PRO A 150 -10.79 14.82 -13.03
CA PRO A 150 -9.64 13.93 -12.95
C PRO A 150 -8.47 14.48 -12.12
N GLU A 151 -8.27 15.80 -12.06
CA GLU A 151 -7.27 16.41 -11.20
C GLU A 151 -7.56 16.25 -9.70
N ASP A 152 -8.82 16.08 -9.33
CA ASP A 152 -9.35 15.93 -7.96
C ASP A 152 -9.51 14.45 -7.53
N ILE A 153 -9.13 13.50 -8.38
CA ILE A 153 -9.16 12.06 -8.08
C ILE A 153 -7.76 11.60 -7.68
N PHE A 154 -7.55 11.29 -6.41
CA PHE A 154 -6.27 10.82 -5.87
C PHE A 154 -6.31 9.33 -5.53
N ASN A 155 -5.19 8.64 -5.67
CA ASN A 155 -4.98 7.31 -5.11
C ASN A 155 -3.73 7.33 -4.22
N LEU A 156 -3.81 6.68 -3.06
CA LEU A 156 -2.68 6.43 -2.17
C LEU A 156 -2.48 4.92 -2.05
N ASP A 157 -1.21 4.52 -1.98
CA ASP A 157 -0.83 3.17 -1.60
C ASP A 157 0.57 3.10 -0.99
N GLU A 158 0.83 2.07 -0.19
CA GLU A 158 2.10 1.81 0.48
C GLU A 158 2.90 0.70 -0.17
N THR A 159 4.21 0.91 -0.23
CA THR A 159 5.15 -0.14 -0.62
C THR A 159 6.28 -0.32 0.38
N GLY A 160 6.70 -1.58 0.56
CA GLY A 160 7.96 -1.89 1.24
C GLY A 160 9.14 -1.52 0.33
N LEU A 161 10.20 -0.98 0.92
CA LEU A 161 11.45 -0.71 0.22
C LEU A 161 12.63 -1.19 1.07
N PHE A 162 13.31 -2.24 0.62
CA PHE A 162 14.61 -2.63 1.15
C PHE A 162 15.67 -1.64 0.66
N TYR A 163 15.83 -0.53 1.37
CA TYR A 163 16.53 0.65 0.86
C TYR A 163 18.05 0.44 0.67
N ARG A 164 18.66 -0.52 1.41
CA ARG A 164 20.07 -0.91 1.26
C ARG A 164 20.30 -2.10 0.32
N LEU A 165 19.24 -2.75 -0.16
CA LEU A 165 19.37 -3.99 -0.92
C LEU A 165 20.02 -3.71 -2.27
N GLY A 166 21.31 -4.01 -2.41
CA GLY A 166 22.04 -3.98 -3.66
C GLY A 166 21.74 -5.18 -4.57
N PRO A 167 22.21 -5.13 -5.82
CA PRO A 167 22.23 -6.29 -6.70
C PRO A 167 23.02 -7.47 -6.08
N ASN A 168 22.45 -8.68 -6.09
CA ASN A 168 22.88 -9.78 -5.22
C ASN A 168 23.94 -10.75 -5.79
N TYR A 169 24.92 -10.28 -6.57
CA TYR A 169 26.00 -11.17 -7.07
C TYR A 169 27.23 -10.36 -7.47
N THR A 170 28.40 -10.98 -7.29
CA THR A 170 29.71 -10.42 -7.60
C THR A 170 30.44 -11.33 -8.60
N LEU A 171 31.19 -10.75 -9.53
CA LEU A 171 32.11 -11.49 -10.38
C LEU A 171 33.37 -11.78 -9.56
N ALA A 172 33.62 -13.06 -9.29
CA ALA A 172 34.79 -13.47 -8.54
C ALA A 172 35.51 -14.62 -9.24
N THR A 173 36.84 -14.56 -9.24
CA THR A 173 37.71 -15.65 -9.73
C THR A 173 37.80 -16.80 -8.72
N THR A 174 37.33 -16.60 -7.49
CA THR A 174 37.28 -17.59 -6.42
C THR A 174 35.91 -17.55 -5.73
N LYS A 175 35.57 -18.62 -5.00
CA LYS A 175 34.29 -18.73 -4.31
C LYS A 175 34.23 -17.70 -3.17
N VAL A 176 33.41 -16.67 -3.33
CA VAL A 176 33.16 -15.65 -2.29
C VAL A 176 32.00 -16.13 -1.41
N SER A 177 32.20 -16.13 -0.08
CA SER A 177 31.14 -16.38 0.88
C SER A 177 30.09 -15.27 0.77
N GLY A 178 28.81 -15.64 0.61
CA GLY A 178 27.73 -14.66 0.53
C GLY A 178 27.67 -13.80 1.79
N THR A 179 27.73 -12.48 1.61
CA THR A 179 27.47 -11.50 2.68
C THR A 179 25.98 -11.52 3.02
N LYS A 180 25.66 -11.44 4.32
CA LYS A 180 24.27 -11.37 4.80
C LYS A 180 23.63 -10.10 4.22
N LYS A 181 22.52 -10.25 3.46
CA LYS A 181 21.80 -9.11 2.88
C LYS A 181 21.31 -8.20 4.01
N SER A 182 21.61 -6.90 3.94
CA SER A 182 20.87 -5.93 4.76
C SER A 182 19.44 -5.90 4.24
N LYS A 183 18.52 -6.36 5.08
CA LYS A 183 17.06 -6.32 4.84
C LYS A 183 16.44 -5.12 5.55
N ASP A 184 17.20 -4.03 5.68
CA ASP A 184 16.69 -2.82 6.30
C ASP A 184 15.58 -2.25 5.41
N ARG A 185 14.38 -2.23 5.98
CA ARG A 185 13.15 -1.89 5.28
C ARG A 185 12.58 -0.60 5.83
N ILE A 186 12.13 0.23 4.91
CA ILE A 186 11.22 1.35 5.19
C ILE A 186 9.91 1.11 4.44
N THR A 187 8.82 1.70 4.94
CA THR A 187 7.56 1.77 4.22
C THR A 187 7.45 3.15 3.57
N VAL A 188 7.05 3.19 2.30
CA VAL A 188 6.87 4.42 1.52
C VAL A 188 5.45 4.45 0.99
N ALA A 189 4.63 5.39 1.47
CA ALA A 189 3.33 5.70 0.89
C ALA A 189 3.48 6.78 -0.19
N LEU A 190 2.93 6.50 -1.37
CA LEU A 190 2.94 7.40 -2.52
C LEU A 190 1.51 7.83 -2.85
N THR A 191 1.36 9.06 -3.33
CA THR A 191 0.03 9.62 -3.61
C THR A 191 0.11 10.58 -4.79
N SER A 192 -0.73 10.36 -5.80
CA SER A 192 -0.87 11.24 -6.95
C SER A 192 -2.33 11.35 -7.37
N ASN A 193 -2.65 12.37 -8.17
CA ASN A 193 -3.93 12.47 -8.84
C ASN A 193 -3.93 11.74 -10.20
N ALA A 194 -5.12 11.54 -10.77
CA ALA A 194 -5.32 10.79 -12.00
C ALA A 194 -4.65 11.39 -13.24
N THR A 195 -4.46 12.71 -13.27
CA THR A 195 -3.77 13.40 -14.35
C THR A 195 -2.24 13.46 -14.16
N GLY A 196 -1.73 13.02 -13.01
CA GLY A 196 -0.31 13.12 -12.65
C GLY A 196 0.20 14.55 -12.42
N THR A 197 -0.64 15.58 -12.52
CA THR A 197 -0.25 16.99 -12.31
C THR A 197 0.14 17.27 -10.86
N THR A 198 -0.38 16.48 -9.92
CA THR A 198 -0.07 16.58 -8.49
C THR A 198 0.48 15.26 -7.98
N LYS A 199 1.74 15.28 -7.55
CA LYS A 199 2.39 14.23 -6.75
C LYS A 199 2.62 14.77 -5.35
N LEU A 200 2.07 14.13 -4.32
CA LEU A 200 2.30 14.55 -2.94
C LEU A 200 3.70 14.12 -2.47
N LYS A 201 4.20 14.79 -1.44
CA LYS A 201 5.46 14.42 -0.80
C LYS A 201 5.36 12.97 -0.28
N PRO A 202 6.34 12.08 -0.58
CA PRO A 202 6.32 10.71 -0.09
C PRO A 202 6.20 10.64 1.43
N PHE A 203 5.38 9.73 1.93
CA PHE A 203 5.28 9.48 3.36
C PHE A 203 6.10 8.24 3.72
N VAL A 204 7.20 8.45 4.45
CA VAL A 204 8.14 7.41 4.83
C VAL A 204 8.01 7.06 6.31
N ILE A 205 7.93 5.76 6.58
CA ILE A 205 7.92 5.19 7.93
C ILE A 205 9.14 4.28 8.09
N SER A 206 9.94 4.52 9.11
CA SER A 206 11.10 3.67 9.44
C SER A 206 10.99 3.09 10.86
N LYS A 207 11.96 2.25 11.24
CA LYS A 207 12.07 1.73 12.61
C LYS A 207 12.60 2.76 13.61
N VAL A 208 13.42 3.70 13.14
CA VAL A 208 14.25 4.57 13.98
C VAL A 208 13.79 6.02 13.84
N ASN A 209 13.51 6.69 14.96
CA ASN A 209 13.08 8.10 14.92
C ASN A 209 14.15 9.03 14.34
N ARG A 210 15.41 8.86 14.77
CA ARG A 210 16.51 9.72 14.36
C ARG A 210 17.81 8.92 14.31
N PRO A 211 18.14 8.27 13.17
CA PRO A 211 19.40 7.54 13.04
C PRO A 211 20.61 8.48 13.12
N ARG A 212 21.79 7.92 13.43
CA ARG A 212 23.04 8.69 13.59
C ARG A 212 23.39 9.51 12.34
N CYS A 213 23.14 8.98 11.15
CA CYS A 213 23.37 9.66 9.87
C CYS A 213 22.58 10.99 9.69
N PHE A 214 21.54 11.25 10.50
CA PHE A 214 20.84 12.54 10.50
C PHE A 214 21.62 13.63 11.25
N GLY A 215 22.54 13.26 12.15
CA GLY A 215 23.23 14.22 13.00
C GLY A 215 22.25 15.15 13.74
N LYS A 216 22.68 16.39 14.03
CA LYS A 216 21.88 17.35 14.81
C LYS A 216 20.96 18.23 13.98
N THR A 217 21.33 18.50 12.73
CA THR A 217 20.72 19.57 11.91
C THR A 217 19.87 19.05 10.77
N TYR A 218 20.02 17.79 10.36
CA TYR A 218 19.24 17.24 9.26
C TYR A 218 17.74 17.19 9.63
N ASN A 219 16.93 17.67 8.70
CA ASN A 219 15.48 17.59 8.77
C ASN A 219 14.93 16.79 7.58
N PRO A 220 14.44 15.55 7.80
CA PRO A 220 13.91 14.71 6.73
C PRO A 220 12.65 15.32 6.08
N GLU A 221 11.89 16.16 6.80
CA GLU A 221 10.69 16.85 6.30
C GLU A 221 10.95 17.73 5.08
N THR A 222 12.22 18.07 4.81
CA THR A 222 12.64 18.77 3.59
C THR A 222 12.36 17.93 2.33
N TYR A 223 12.55 16.60 2.41
CA TYR A 223 12.47 15.69 1.27
C TYR A 223 11.21 14.83 1.31
N VAL A 224 10.87 14.29 2.47
CA VAL A 224 9.79 13.32 2.67
C VAL A 224 9.06 13.64 3.97
N ARG A 225 7.78 13.28 4.10
CA ARG A 225 7.14 13.25 5.43
C ARG A 225 7.68 12.05 6.17
N TYR A 226 8.24 12.24 7.37
CA TYR A 226 8.96 11.16 8.05
C TYR A 226 8.33 10.81 9.39
N ARG A 227 8.01 9.54 9.61
CA ARG A 227 7.56 9.00 10.89
C ARG A 227 8.29 7.71 11.20
N HIS A 228 8.11 7.21 12.42
CA HIS A 228 8.74 5.98 12.86
C HIS A 228 7.79 5.17 13.74
N ASN A 229 7.99 3.86 13.74
CA ASN A 229 7.51 2.92 14.76
C ASN A 229 8.35 1.64 14.70
N ALA A 230 8.34 0.83 15.75
CA ALA A 230 9.22 -0.36 15.84
C ALA A 230 9.10 -1.35 14.66
N LYS A 231 7.94 -1.39 13.99
CA LYS A 231 7.67 -2.30 12.86
C LYS A 231 7.95 -1.66 11.49
N ALA A 232 8.14 -0.35 11.42
CA ALA A 232 8.17 0.45 10.18
C ALA A 232 6.92 0.28 9.31
N TRP A 233 5.74 0.08 9.90
CA TRP A 233 4.49 -0.19 9.18
C TRP A 233 3.53 1.00 9.21
N MET A 234 2.57 1.04 8.27
CA MET A 234 1.46 1.97 8.38
C MET A 234 0.55 1.58 9.56
N THR A 235 0.13 2.58 10.34
CA THR A 235 -0.86 2.41 11.41
C THR A 235 -2.01 3.38 11.22
N SER A 236 -3.17 3.09 11.80
CA SER A 236 -4.34 3.98 11.70
C SER A 236 -4.04 5.37 12.25
N GLU A 237 -3.24 5.50 13.31
CA GLU A 237 -2.86 6.80 13.86
C GLU A 237 -1.99 7.60 12.88
N LEU A 238 -1.02 6.95 12.23
CA LEU A 238 -0.15 7.58 11.24
C LEU A 238 -0.93 7.97 9.97
N PHE A 239 -1.80 7.09 9.49
CA PHE A 239 -2.68 7.36 8.36
C PHE A 239 -3.63 8.53 8.67
N GLN A 240 -4.22 8.58 9.87
CA GLN A 240 -5.09 9.68 10.30
C GLN A 240 -4.34 11.02 10.44
N ASP A 241 -3.09 11.03 10.94
CA ASP A 241 -2.24 12.23 10.95
C ASP A 241 -1.95 12.72 9.53
N TRP A 242 -1.67 11.78 8.62
CA TRP A 242 -1.45 12.10 7.22
C TRP A 242 -2.72 12.64 6.54
N LEU A 243 -3.86 11.98 6.75
CA LEU A 243 -5.15 12.33 6.14
C LEU A 243 -5.65 13.70 6.63
N LYS A 244 -5.48 14.03 7.92
CA LYS A 244 -5.78 15.37 8.46
C LYS A 244 -4.97 16.47 7.78
N ASP A 245 -3.70 16.20 7.50
CA ASP A 245 -2.84 17.14 6.82
C ASP A 245 -3.23 17.32 5.36
N PHE A 246 -3.53 16.21 4.67
CA PHE A 246 -4.00 16.23 3.30
C PHE A 246 -5.32 17.00 3.16
N ASP A 247 -6.31 16.75 4.03
CA ASP A 247 -7.56 17.52 4.08
C ASP A 247 -7.31 19.01 4.33
N ARG A 248 -6.36 19.35 5.22
CA ARG A 248 -5.96 20.74 5.45
C ARG A 248 -5.36 21.37 4.18
N GLN A 249 -4.51 20.66 3.45
CA GLN A 249 -3.91 21.15 2.21
C GLN A 249 -4.98 21.38 1.13
N MET A 250 -5.88 20.43 0.93
CA MET A 250 -6.97 20.55 -0.06
C MET A 250 -7.93 21.68 0.29
N ARG A 251 -8.22 21.87 1.59
CA ARG A 251 -9.02 22.98 2.08
C ARG A 251 -8.37 24.33 1.82
N LEU A 252 -7.07 24.46 2.03
CA LEU A 252 -6.32 25.69 1.74
C LEU A 252 -6.29 25.98 0.24
N ALA A 253 -6.21 24.93 -0.59
CA ALA A 253 -6.33 25.03 -2.04
C ALA A 253 -7.77 25.26 -2.53
N ARG A 254 -8.78 25.25 -1.63
CA ARG A 254 -10.21 25.35 -1.95
C ARG A 254 -10.70 24.26 -2.92
N ARG A 255 -10.12 23.06 -2.83
CA ARG A 255 -10.48 21.90 -3.64
C ARG A 255 -11.31 20.92 -2.83
N LYS A 256 -12.19 20.19 -3.50
CA LYS A 256 -12.86 19.01 -2.97
C LYS A 256 -12.40 17.81 -3.77
N VAL A 257 -11.79 16.86 -3.10
CA VAL A 257 -11.12 15.73 -3.75
C VAL A 257 -11.64 14.41 -3.21
N ILE A 258 -11.48 13.36 -3.99
CA ILE A 258 -11.70 11.98 -3.56
C ILE A 258 -10.34 11.27 -3.47
N LEU A 259 -10.14 10.54 -2.37
CA LEU A 259 -8.95 9.72 -2.15
C LEU A 259 -9.34 8.25 -2.15
N LEU A 260 -8.80 7.52 -3.13
CA LEU A 260 -8.94 6.08 -3.30
C LEU A 260 -7.85 5.35 -2.51
N VAL A 261 -8.24 4.38 -1.68
CA VAL A 261 -7.33 3.52 -0.91
C VAL A 261 -7.85 2.08 -0.90
N ASP A 262 -6.96 1.11 -0.66
CA ASP A 262 -7.36 -0.28 -0.42
C ASP A 262 -8.08 -0.46 0.94
N ASN A 263 -8.48 -1.68 1.25
CA ASN A 263 -9.18 -2.02 2.51
C ASN A 263 -8.25 -2.41 3.67
N ALA A 264 -6.98 -1.99 3.66
CA ALA A 264 -6.08 -2.27 4.77
C ALA A 264 -6.65 -1.73 6.09
N ALA A 265 -6.50 -2.49 7.19
CA ALA A 265 -7.02 -2.08 8.50
C ALA A 265 -6.41 -0.76 9.01
N SER A 266 -5.20 -0.42 8.54
CA SER A 266 -4.55 0.86 8.78
C SER A 266 -5.27 2.03 8.10
N HIS A 267 -5.95 1.82 6.98
CA HIS A 267 -6.73 2.83 6.26
C HIS A 267 -8.05 3.06 6.95
N ASN A 268 -8.00 3.71 8.11
CA ASN A 268 -9.19 4.00 8.90
C ASN A 268 -9.28 5.50 9.17
N GLN A 269 -10.37 6.11 8.68
CA GLN A 269 -10.69 7.51 8.97
C GLN A 269 -10.95 7.75 10.47
N GLY A 270 -11.43 6.75 11.21
CA GLY A 270 -11.85 6.90 12.60
C GLY A 270 -12.92 7.99 12.76
N ASP A 271 -12.79 8.80 13.82
CA ASP A 271 -13.71 9.91 14.10
C ASP A 271 -13.35 11.21 13.38
N LEU A 272 -12.46 11.16 12.37
CA LEU A 272 -12.06 12.37 11.64
C LEU A 272 -13.21 12.92 10.80
N GLN A 273 -13.51 14.20 11.03
CA GLN A 273 -14.43 14.97 10.21
C GLN A 273 -13.64 15.68 9.10
N LEU A 274 -13.51 15.02 7.96
CA LEU A 274 -12.92 15.59 6.75
C LEU A 274 -13.89 16.58 6.10
N ARG A 275 -13.37 17.66 5.52
CA ARG A 275 -14.19 18.75 4.93
C ARG A 275 -13.99 18.90 3.43
N SER A 276 -12.83 18.51 2.95
CA SER A 276 -12.36 18.70 1.58
C SER A 276 -11.91 17.41 0.94
N VAL A 277 -11.65 16.36 1.72
CA VAL A 277 -11.34 15.01 1.22
C VAL A 277 -12.50 14.06 1.51
N THR A 278 -12.99 13.38 0.47
CA THR A 278 -13.84 12.19 0.60
C THR A 278 -12.93 10.97 0.53
N LEU A 279 -12.84 10.19 1.62
CA LEU A 279 -12.12 8.91 1.59
C LEU A 279 -13.03 7.83 0.97
N HIS A 280 -12.53 7.11 -0.02
CA HIS A 280 -13.28 6.05 -0.70
C HIS A 280 -12.44 4.78 -0.82
N PHE A 281 -13.00 3.67 -0.34
CA PHE A 281 -12.34 2.37 -0.35
C PHE A 281 -12.56 1.66 -1.69
N LEU A 282 -11.51 1.05 -2.23
CA LEU A 282 -11.63 0.17 -3.38
C LEU A 282 -12.41 -1.10 -3.00
N PRO A 283 -13.16 -1.72 -3.92
CA PRO A 283 -13.78 -3.02 -3.67
C PRO A 283 -12.79 -4.07 -3.11
N PRO A 284 -13.18 -4.90 -2.13
CA PRO A 284 -12.31 -5.93 -1.58
C PRO A 284 -11.79 -6.90 -2.65
N ASN A 285 -10.54 -7.36 -2.50
CA ASN A 285 -9.85 -8.30 -3.39
C ASN A 285 -9.65 -7.84 -4.84
N THR A 286 -9.87 -6.56 -5.16
CA THR A 286 -9.72 -6.05 -6.53
C THR A 286 -8.47 -5.21 -6.74
N THR A 287 -7.69 -4.94 -5.68
CA THR A 287 -6.53 -4.03 -5.68
C THR A 287 -5.57 -4.28 -6.84
N ALA A 288 -5.20 -5.54 -7.08
CA ALA A 288 -4.31 -5.93 -8.18
C ALA A 288 -4.81 -5.53 -9.59
N HIS A 289 -6.11 -5.30 -9.76
CA HIS A 289 -6.75 -5.01 -11.04
C HIS A 289 -7.27 -3.57 -11.19
N ILE A 290 -7.53 -2.88 -10.08
CA ILE A 290 -8.17 -1.56 -10.10
C ILE A 290 -7.39 -0.45 -9.39
N GLN A 291 -6.35 -0.77 -8.62
CA GLN A 291 -5.55 0.22 -7.90
C GLN A 291 -4.49 0.85 -8.82
N PRO A 292 -4.56 2.16 -9.14
CA PRO A 292 -3.60 2.81 -10.02
C PRO A 292 -2.14 2.73 -9.56
N MET A 293 -1.88 2.85 -8.25
CA MET A 293 -0.52 2.80 -7.69
C MET A 293 0.17 1.46 -7.97
N ASP A 294 -0.57 0.36 -7.88
CA ASP A 294 -0.09 -1.00 -8.18
C ASP A 294 -0.04 -1.32 -9.67
N ALA A 295 -0.76 -0.56 -10.51
CA ALA A 295 -0.80 -0.76 -11.96
C ALA A 295 0.48 -0.29 -12.69
N GLY A 296 1.55 0.02 -11.97
CA GLY A 296 2.87 0.34 -12.54
C GLY A 296 3.57 1.56 -11.93
N ILE A 297 2.85 2.43 -11.21
CA ILE A 297 3.42 3.66 -10.62
C ILE A 297 4.47 3.31 -9.56
N ILE A 298 4.14 2.41 -8.62
CA ILE A 298 5.07 1.94 -7.58
C ILE A 298 6.26 1.21 -8.20
N LYS A 299 6.02 0.40 -9.24
CA LYS A 299 7.08 -0.30 -9.99
C LYS A 299 8.06 0.69 -10.62
N ALA A 300 7.56 1.72 -11.29
CA ALA A 300 8.39 2.78 -11.89
C ALA A 300 9.19 3.55 -10.82
N PHE A 301 8.56 3.90 -9.70
CA PHE A 301 9.22 4.49 -8.55
C PHE A 301 10.39 3.62 -8.05
N LYS A 302 10.16 2.32 -7.82
CA LYS A 302 11.19 1.38 -7.36
C LYS A 302 12.31 1.26 -8.39
N ALA A 303 12.00 1.18 -9.69
CA ALA A 303 13.02 1.16 -10.75
C ALA A 303 13.93 2.41 -10.68
N HIS A 304 13.35 3.61 -10.54
CA HIS A 304 14.14 4.83 -10.36
C HIS A 304 14.97 4.85 -9.07
N TYR A 305 14.44 4.31 -7.97
CA TYR A 305 15.19 4.20 -6.72
C TYR A 305 16.38 3.25 -6.89
N ARG A 306 16.14 2.03 -7.40
CA ARG A 306 17.18 1.01 -7.63
C ARG A 306 18.27 1.51 -8.57
N LYS A 307 17.90 2.27 -9.61
CA LYS A 307 18.87 2.89 -10.53
C LYS A 307 19.81 3.86 -9.81
N GLN A 308 19.28 4.68 -8.89
CA GLN A 308 20.08 5.60 -8.10
C GLN A 308 20.97 4.87 -7.09
N LEU A 309 20.43 3.83 -6.45
CA LEU A 309 21.19 3.00 -5.49
C LEU A 309 22.39 2.32 -6.16
N VAL A 310 22.17 1.71 -7.33
CA VAL A 310 23.24 1.09 -8.13
C VAL A 310 24.29 2.13 -8.53
N GLN A 311 23.87 3.31 -8.99
CA GLN A 311 24.79 4.39 -9.32
C GLN A 311 25.63 4.83 -8.11
N HIS A 312 24.99 4.98 -6.94
CA HIS A 312 25.68 5.33 -5.71
C HIS A 312 26.75 4.29 -5.34
N TYR A 313 26.43 3.00 -5.49
CA TYR A 313 27.39 1.93 -5.24
C TYR A 313 28.55 1.89 -6.24
N ILE A 314 28.32 2.25 -7.50
CA ILE A 314 29.41 2.42 -8.49
C ILE A 314 30.35 3.55 -8.02
N GLU A 315 29.81 4.71 -7.65
CA GLU A 315 30.60 5.86 -7.21
C GLU A 315 31.40 5.58 -5.93
N ARG A 316 30.83 4.83 -4.98
CA ARG A 316 31.54 4.38 -3.77
C ARG A 316 32.71 3.45 -4.13
N VAL A 317 32.50 2.49 -5.04
CA VAL A 317 33.57 1.58 -5.52
C VAL A 317 34.69 2.34 -6.22
N GLU A 318 34.37 3.32 -7.07
CA GLU A 318 35.39 4.15 -7.74
C GLU A 318 36.24 4.97 -6.76
N LYS A 319 35.66 5.33 -5.60
CA LYS A 319 36.37 5.99 -4.49
C LYS A 319 37.08 5.01 -3.54
N ASN A 320 36.99 3.70 -3.79
CA ASN A 320 37.49 2.64 -2.94
C ASN A 320 36.87 2.67 -1.52
N GLU A 321 35.57 3.00 -1.46
CA GLU A 321 34.72 2.97 -0.27
C GLU A 321 33.84 1.72 -0.27
N GLU A 322 33.26 1.37 0.89
CA GLU A 322 32.27 0.31 1.01
C GLU A 322 30.97 0.68 0.26
N GLN A 323 30.31 -0.32 -0.34
CA GLN A 323 29.01 -0.16 -0.99
C GLN A 323 27.88 -0.06 0.05
N SER A 324 27.90 1.02 0.83
CA SER A 324 26.89 1.36 1.82
C SER A 324 25.97 2.46 1.31
N VAL A 325 24.76 2.50 1.85
CA VAL A 325 23.86 3.65 1.77
C VAL A 325 23.23 3.84 3.15
N ASN A 326 23.26 5.05 3.68
CA ASN A 326 22.60 5.36 4.96
C ASN A 326 21.17 5.87 4.74
N LEU A 327 20.38 5.98 5.83
CA LEU A 327 18.98 6.38 5.70
C LEU A 327 18.83 7.79 5.14
N ARG A 328 19.73 8.73 5.47
CA ARG A 328 19.70 10.11 4.96
C ARG A 328 19.82 10.14 3.44
N GLU A 329 20.77 9.41 2.88
CA GLU A 329 20.95 9.26 1.43
C GLU A 329 19.73 8.58 0.78
N ALA A 330 19.22 7.51 1.41
CA ALA A 330 18.04 6.80 0.93
C ALA A 330 16.80 7.71 0.86
N LEU A 331 16.55 8.57 1.85
CA LEU A 331 15.42 9.51 1.82
C LEU A 331 15.53 10.52 0.66
N HIS A 332 16.75 10.97 0.34
CA HIS A 332 16.99 11.81 -0.82
C HIS A 332 16.74 11.05 -2.14
N MET A 333 17.18 9.79 -2.23
CA MET A 333 16.92 8.92 -3.38
C MET A 333 15.42 8.63 -3.54
N VAL A 334 14.66 8.43 -2.45
CA VAL A 334 13.19 8.28 -2.46
C VAL A 334 12.54 9.51 -3.07
N LYS A 335 12.88 10.72 -2.59
CA LYS A 335 12.32 11.96 -3.15
C LYS A 335 12.64 12.09 -4.64
N THR A 336 13.89 11.88 -5.02
CA THR A 336 14.34 11.98 -6.41
C THR A 336 13.68 10.92 -7.30
N ALA A 337 13.52 9.70 -6.81
CA ALA A 337 12.85 8.62 -7.53
C ALA A 337 11.38 8.96 -7.80
N TRP A 338 10.69 9.50 -6.79
CA TRP A 338 9.31 9.92 -6.92
C TRP A 338 9.14 11.09 -7.88
N ASP A 339 10.04 12.07 -7.86
CA ASP A 339 10.03 13.19 -8.80
C ASP A 339 10.21 12.72 -10.26
N ARG A 340 10.99 11.66 -10.48
CA ARG A 340 11.29 11.10 -11.81
C ARG A 340 10.17 10.27 -12.42
N VAL A 341 9.23 9.75 -11.63
CA VAL A 341 8.04 9.07 -12.17
C VAL A 341 7.30 10.03 -13.10
N GLN A 342 7.13 9.66 -14.36
CA GLN A 342 6.58 10.55 -15.36
C GLN A 342 5.07 10.72 -15.20
N VAL A 343 4.59 11.88 -15.65
CA VAL A 343 3.14 12.16 -15.71
C VAL A 343 2.44 11.16 -16.65
N SER A 344 3.09 10.81 -17.76
CA SER A 344 2.61 9.80 -18.72
C SER A 344 2.42 8.44 -18.05
N THR A 345 3.38 7.98 -17.23
CA THR A 345 3.27 6.74 -16.45
C THR A 345 2.00 6.73 -15.61
N ILE A 346 1.77 7.81 -14.84
CA ILE A 346 0.61 7.93 -13.94
C ILE A 346 -0.69 7.87 -14.75
N VAL A 347 -0.82 8.71 -15.77
CA VAL A 347 -2.02 8.76 -16.63
C VAL A 347 -2.29 7.41 -17.28
N ASN A 348 -1.24 6.73 -17.76
CA ASN A 348 -1.36 5.39 -18.36
C ASN A 348 -1.84 4.35 -17.35
N CYS A 349 -1.34 4.37 -16.11
CA CYS A 349 -1.82 3.47 -15.05
C CYS A 349 -3.29 3.70 -14.70
N TYR A 350 -3.72 4.97 -14.56
CA TYR A 350 -5.15 5.29 -14.34
C TYR A 350 -6.04 4.87 -15.51
N ARG A 351 -5.57 5.02 -16.76
CA ARG A 351 -6.27 4.54 -17.95
C ARG A 351 -6.33 3.01 -17.97
N HIS A 352 -5.24 2.34 -17.61
CA HIS A 352 -5.12 0.89 -17.61
C HIS A 352 -6.12 0.21 -16.67
N VAL A 353 -6.31 0.77 -15.47
CA VAL A 353 -7.27 0.22 -14.49
C VAL A 353 -8.73 0.49 -14.83
N LYS A 354 -9.00 1.40 -15.80
CA LYS A 354 -10.34 1.72 -16.34
C LYS A 354 -11.35 2.20 -15.30
N ILE A 355 -10.90 2.89 -14.24
CA ILE A 355 -11.79 3.41 -13.18
C ILE A 355 -12.34 4.81 -13.48
N LEU A 356 -11.72 5.55 -14.40
CA LEU A 356 -12.17 6.89 -14.76
C LEU A 356 -13.42 6.85 -15.65
N PRO A 357 -14.34 7.81 -15.51
CA PRO A 357 -15.53 7.90 -16.36
C PRO A 357 -15.13 8.09 -17.82
N SER A 358 -15.78 7.37 -18.73
CA SER A 358 -15.65 7.64 -20.16
C SER A 358 -16.52 8.85 -20.52
N PRO A 359 -16.06 9.79 -21.37
CA PRO A 359 -16.94 10.83 -21.87
C PRO A 359 -18.09 10.18 -22.64
N SER A 360 -19.32 10.50 -22.26
CA SER A 360 -20.54 10.00 -22.90
C SER A 360 -20.62 10.53 -24.34
N THR A 361 -20.13 9.76 -25.30
CA THR A 361 -20.59 9.87 -26.69
C THR A 361 -21.70 8.85 -26.88
N ASP A 362 -22.94 9.33 -26.77
CA ASP A 362 -24.04 8.78 -27.57
C ASP A 362 -23.62 8.93 -29.03
N ASP A 363 -23.02 7.90 -29.61
CA ASP A 363 -23.19 7.51 -31.00
C ASP A 363 -22.44 6.20 -31.22
N SER A 364 -23.12 5.27 -31.89
CA SER A 364 -22.61 4.00 -32.37
C SER A 364 -21.31 4.18 -33.14
N ASP A 365 -20.23 3.53 -32.71
CA ASP A 365 -19.23 2.96 -33.61
C ASP A 365 -18.55 1.76 -32.93
N GLU A 366 -18.73 0.59 -33.55
CA GLU A 366 -17.90 -0.58 -33.39
C GLU A 366 -16.50 -0.23 -33.91
N ASP A 367 -15.52 0.01 -33.02
CA ASP A 367 -14.10 -0.34 -33.19
C ASP A 367 -13.25 0.45 -32.17
N ASP A 368 -12.82 -0.24 -31.11
CA ASP A 368 -11.42 -0.34 -30.72
C ASP A 368 -11.31 -1.22 -29.46
N ASP A 369 -11.71 -2.49 -29.60
CA ASP A 369 -11.05 -3.56 -28.85
C ASP A 369 -9.61 -3.64 -29.39
N ILE A 370 -8.74 -2.72 -28.95
CA ILE A 370 -7.31 -2.86 -29.15
C ILE A 370 -6.94 -4.17 -28.45
N PRO A 371 -6.50 -5.21 -29.18
CA PRO A 371 -6.09 -6.46 -28.56
C PRO A 371 -5.03 -6.16 -27.50
N LEU A 372 -5.08 -6.83 -26.35
CA LEU A 372 -4.06 -6.71 -25.29
C LEU A 372 -2.62 -6.89 -25.80
N SER A 373 -2.44 -7.52 -26.97
CA SER A 373 -1.17 -7.68 -27.67
C SER A 373 -0.63 -6.42 -28.35
N LEU A 374 -1.45 -5.39 -28.62
CA LEU A 374 -1.03 -4.13 -29.24
C LEU A 374 -0.64 -3.04 -28.22
N LEU A 375 -1.13 -3.12 -26.97
CA LEU A 375 -0.62 -2.30 -25.86
C LEU A 375 0.75 -2.79 -25.34
N GLN A 376 1.18 -3.99 -25.74
CA GLN A 376 2.52 -4.53 -25.44
C GLN A 376 3.65 -3.91 -26.29
N TYR A 377 3.35 -2.91 -27.13
CA TYR A 377 4.34 -2.26 -28.01
C TYR A 377 4.46 -0.74 -27.87
N HIS A 378 3.97 -0.13 -26.78
CA HIS A 378 4.49 1.19 -26.36
C HIS A 378 5.72 0.99 -25.48
N ARG A 379 6.84 0.67 -26.13
CA ARG A 379 8.16 0.40 -25.54
C ARG A 379 8.92 1.69 -25.18
N ASP A 380 8.25 2.84 -25.09
CA ASP A 380 8.89 4.10 -25.48
C ASP A 380 9.24 5.10 -24.37
N GLU A 381 8.92 4.88 -23.09
CA GLU A 381 9.46 5.77 -22.02
C GLU A 381 9.58 5.10 -20.64
N ASP A 382 8.61 4.26 -20.26
CA ASP A 382 8.59 3.59 -18.94
C ASP A 382 9.54 2.39 -18.83
N ASP A 383 10.00 1.83 -19.96
CA ASP A 383 11.06 0.81 -20.01
C ASP A 383 12.45 1.42 -19.88
N ILE A 384 12.60 2.74 -20.10
CA ILE A 384 13.90 3.43 -20.06
C ILE A 384 14.58 3.26 -18.68
N PRO A 385 13.88 3.45 -17.53
CA PRO A 385 14.48 3.25 -16.22
C PRO A 385 14.95 1.81 -15.99
N LEU A 386 14.20 0.80 -16.49
CA LEU A 386 14.55 -0.62 -16.35
C LEU A 386 15.74 -1.00 -17.24
N ILE A 387 15.76 -0.52 -18.50
CA ILE A 387 16.89 -0.73 -19.42
C ILE A 387 18.17 -0.10 -18.86
N GLU A 388 18.10 1.15 -18.42
CA GLU A 388 19.25 1.83 -17.84
C GLU A 388 19.68 1.18 -16.51
N LEU A 389 18.73 0.74 -15.68
CA LEU A 389 19.03 -0.03 -14.47
C LEU A 389 19.75 -1.33 -14.82
N GLN A 390 19.28 -2.07 -15.84
CA GLN A 390 19.90 -3.30 -16.30
C GLN A 390 21.34 -3.06 -16.79
N MET A 391 21.58 -1.96 -17.53
CA MET A 391 22.92 -1.58 -17.99
C MET A 391 23.86 -1.30 -16.81
N LYS A 392 23.42 -0.50 -15.84
CA LYS A 392 24.24 -0.20 -14.65
C LYS A 392 24.46 -1.42 -13.76
N MET A 393 23.48 -2.31 -13.67
CA MET A 393 23.66 -3.60 -13.00
C MET A 393 24.78 -4.41 -13.67
N ARG A 394 24.88 -4.43 -15.00
CA ARG A 394 26.00 -5.07 -15.70
C ARG A 394 27.35 -4.43 -15.39
N GLU A 395 27.42 -3.12 -15.22
CA GLU A 395 28.65 -2.41 -14.82
C GLU A 395 29.14 -2.84 -13.43
N LEU A 396 28.22 -3.14 -12.50
CA LEU A 396 28.55 -3.75 -11.20
C LEU A 396 28.95 -5.24 -11.29
N GLY A 397 29.05 -5.81 -12.50
CA GLY A 397 29.35 -7.23 -12.71
C GLY A 397 28.12 -8.14 -12.60
N ASN A 398 26.92 -7.58 -12.67
CA ASN A 398 25.69 -8.31 -12.52
C ASN A 398 25.05 -8.62 -13.90
N SER A 399 25.03 -9.90 -14.27
CA SER A 399 24.48 -10.36 -15.56
C SER A 399 23.41 -11.47 -15.48
N SER A 400 22.98 -11.91 -14.28
CA SER A 400 22.09 -13.07 -14.12
C SER A 400 20.66 -12.77 -13.67
N MET A 401 20.39 -11.68 -12.94
CA MET A 401 19.03 -11.27 -12.56
C MET A 401 18.64 -10.03 -13.34
N THR A 402 17.37 -9.98 -13.70
CA THR A 402 16.85 -8.88 -14.51
C THR A 402 16.55 -7.66 -13.66
N ALA A 403 16.47 -6.48 -14.29
CA ALA A 403 16.03 -5.27 -13.61
C ALA A 403 14.61 -5.44 -13.03
N GLU A 404 13.75 -6.18 -13.72
CA GLU A 404 12.40 -6.51 -13.28
C GLU A 404 12.41 -7.37 -12.01
N GLU A 405 13.22 -8.44 -11.99
CA GLU A 405 13.39 -9.31 -10.82
C GLU A 405 13.94 -8.51 -9.63
N TYR A 406 14.86 -7.57 -9.86
CA TYR A 406 15.44 -6.76 -8.80
C TYR A 406 14.45 -5.76 -8.20
N VAL A 407 13.60 -5.16 -9.03
CA VAL A 407 12.52 -4.26 -8.59
C VAL A 407 11.45 -5.02 -7.81
N GLY A 408 11.15 -6.25 -8.22
CA GLY A 408 10.12 -7.09 -7.60
C GLY A 408 10.50 -7.73 -6.25
N VAL A 409 11.77 -7.66 -5.80
CA VAL A 409 12.21 -8.30 -4.54
C VAL A 409 11.42 -7.82 -3.32
N ASP A 410 10.89 -6.59 -3.38
CA ASP A 410 10.14 -5.98 -2.29
C ASP A 410 8.65 -6.42 -2.25
N GLU A 411 8.15 -7.19 -3.22
CA GLU A 411 6.73 -7.56 -3.35
C GLU A 411 6.30 -8.72 -2.41
N GLU A 412 7.26 -9.45 -1.79
CA GLU A 412 6.97 -10.65 -1.01
C GLU A 412 6.59 -10.41 0.48
N GLU A 413 6.56 -9.16 0.99
CA GLU A 413 6.29 -8.90 2.42
C GLU A 413 5.33 -7.73 2.70
N GLU A 414 4.30 -8.00 3.53
CA GLU A 414 3.20 -7.11 3.91
C GLU A 414 3.66 -5.80 4.58
N THR A 415 3.03 -4.66 4.23
CA THR A 415 3.28 -3.29 4.77
C THR A 415 2.31 -2.87 5.87
N GLY A 416 1.28 -3.69 6.14
CA GLY A 416 0.18 -3.42 7.07
C GLY A 416 0.20 -4.31 8.33
N ARG A 417 -0.51 -3.86 9.39
CA ARG A 417 -0.64 -4.60 10.66
C ARG A 417 -1.62 -5.77 10.56
N HIS A 418 -1.18 -6.96 11.00
CA HIS A 418 -1.98 -7.87 11.84
C HIS A 418 -1.59 -7.60 13.31
N LEU A 419 -2.53 -7.16 14.17
CA LEU A 419 -2.26 -7.05 15.62
C LEU A 419 -2.48 -8.43 16.25
N ASN A 420 -1.46 -9.00 16.87
CA ASN A 420 -1.63 -10.15 17.75
C ASN A 420 -1.97 -9.68 19.19
N ASP A 421 -2.41 -10.60 20.05
CA ASP A 421 -2.81 -10.28 21.42
C ASP A 421 -1.67 -9.66 22.26
N ASP A 422 -0.41 -9.96 21.91
CA ASP A 422 0.79 -9.37 22.54
C ASP A 422 0.98 -7.88 22.14
N ASP A 423 0.70 -7.52 20.88
CA ASP A 423 0.74 -6.15 20.38
C ASP A 423 -0.34 -5.27 21.03
N ILE A 424 -1.51 -5.85 21.32
CA ILE A 424 -2.62 -5.18 22.02
C ILE A 424 -2.25 -4.92 23.49
N MET A 425 -1.62 -5.89 24.16
CA MET A 425 -1.18 -5.73 25.55
C MET A 425 -0.02 -4.73 25.69
N MET A 426 0.86 -4.65 24.69
CA MET A 426 1.95 -3.66 24.64
C MET A 426 1.44 -2.23 24.33
N LEU A 427 0.31 -2.09 23.61
CA LEU A 427 -0.34 -0.80 23.34
C LEU A 427 -1.17 -0.28 24.53
N VAL A 428 -1.74 -1.18 25.34
CA VAL A 428 -2.60 -0.83 26.50
C VAL A 428 -1.78 -0.60 27.76
N SER A 429 -0.63 -1.25 27.89
CA SER A 429 0.31 -1.02 28.98
C SER A 429 1.11 0.24 28.66
N ARG A 430 0.85 1.35 29.38
CA ARG A 430 1.67 2.58 29.34
C ARG A 430 3.05 2.35 29.98
N GLU A 431 3.73 1.27 29.61
CA GLU A 431 5.11 1.04 29.97
C GLU A 431 5.97 1.62 28.83
N GLU A 432 6.90 2.49 29.20
CA GLU A 432 7.94 2.97 28.30
C GLU A 432 8.63 1.75 27.69
N ILE A 433 8.40 1.53 26.40
CA ILE A 433 9.09 0.50 25.63
C ILE A 433 10.58 0.82 25.78
N PRO A 434 11.42 -0.13 26.24
CA PRO A 434 12.85 0.09 26.34
C PRO A 434 13.36 0.61 25.01
N GLU A 435 14.23 1.62 25.04
CA GLU A 435 15.03 2.01 23.88
C GLU A 435 15.60 0.72 23.28
N VAL A 436 15.06 0.31 22.12
CA VAL A 436 15.66 -0.78 21.35
C VAL A 436 17.06 -0.27 21.05
N ALA A 437 18.06 -0.91 21.66
CA ALA A 437 19.45 -0.54 21.52
C ALA A 437 19.73 -0.30 20.03
N ASP A 438 20.31 0.87 19.75
CA ASP A 438 20.79 1.27 18.43
C ASP A 438 21.60 0.11 17.82
N GLU A 439 20.96 -0.75 17.01
CA GLU A 439 21.73 -1.59 16.10
C GLU A 439 22.40 -0.63 15.12
N GLU A 440 23.72 -0.68 15.18
CA GLU A 440 24.67 0.35 14.73
C GLU A 440 24.45 0.79 13.28
N ASP A 441 23.98 2.03 13.10
CA ASP A 441 24.23 2.77 11.85
C ASP A 441 25.67 3.33 12.00
N ASP A 442 26.65 2.59 11.47
CA ASP A 442 28.10 2.78 11.64
C ASP A 442 28.68 4.05 10.99
N GLU A 443 27.85 4.91 10.37
CA GLU A 443 28.35 6.14 9.76
C GLU A 443 28.21 7.33 10.73
N GLU A 444 29.36 7.82 11.23
CA GLU A 444 29.43 9.07 11.98
C GLU A 444 28.75 10.21 11.19
N PRO A 445 27.97 11.08 11.87
CA PRO A 445 27.36 12.22 11.20
C PRO A 445 28.44 13.06 10.52
N SER A 446 28.20 13.40 9.24
CA SER A 446 29.10 14.27 8.47
C SER A 446 29.40 15.55 9.25
N LYS A 447 30.68 15.95 9.33
CA LYS A 447 31.09 17.21 9.97
C LYS A 447 30.25 18.38 9.42
N ASP A 448 29.84 19.28 10.30
CA ASP A 448 29.11 20.49 9.91
C ASP A 448 29.97 21.31 8.95
N VAL A 449 29.43 21.62 7.78
CA VAL A 449 30.10 22.42 6.75
C VAL A 449 30.09 23.88 7.17
N THR A 450 31.25 24.52 7.18
CA THR A 450 31.36 25.95 7.50
C THR A 450 30.87 26.81 6.32
N VAL A 451 30.46 28.05 6.62
CA VAL A 451 30.10 29.05 5.58
C VAL A 451 31.22 29.21 4.55
N PHE A 452 32.47 29.19 5.00
CA PHE A 452 33.63 29.33 4.13
C PHE A 452 33.77 28.15 3.16
N GLU A 453 33.71 26.91 3.68
CA GLU A 453 33.76 25.69 2.84
C GLU A 453 32.60 25.64 1.85
N ALA A 454 31.39 26.02 2.27
CA ALA A 454 30.22 26.06 1.40
C ALA A 454 30.39 27.12 0.29
N SER A 455 30.84 28.33 0.63
CA SER A 455 31.11 29.39 -0.33
C SER A 455 32.20 28.99 -1.33
N GLU A 456 33.25 28.33 -0.87
CA GLU A 456 34.36 27.88 -1.73
C GLU A 456 33.93 26.73 -2.64
N SER A 457 33.10 25.81 -2.14
CA SER A 457 32.53 24.71 -2.92
C SER A 457 31.64 25.24 -4.06
N ILE A 458 30.77 26.22 -3.78
CA ILE A 458 29.96 26.87 -4.84
C ILE A 458 30.85 27.59 -5.85
N ARG A 459 31.93 28.25 -5.41
CA ARG A 459 32.88 28.91 -6.33
C ARG A 459 33.52 27.90 -7.29
N ILE A 460 33.92 26.72 -6.78
CA ILE A 460 34.47 25.64 -7.61
C ILE A 460 33.43 25.15 -8.63
N LEU A 461 32.17 24.98 -8.22
CA LEU A 461 31.08 24.58 -9.11
C LEU A 461 30.80 25.61 -10.20
N ILE A 462 30.76 26.91 -9.86
CA ILE A 462 30.60 28.00 -10.84
C ILE A 462 31.70 27.91 -11.90
N ASN A 463 32.96 27.82 -11.46
CA ASN A 463 34.10 27.72 -12.38
C ASN A 463 33.99 26.48 -13.29
N PHE A 464 33.59 25.33 -12.74
CA PHE A 464 33.39 24.10 -13.51
C PHE A 464 32.34 24.29 -14.60
N PHE A 465 31.17 24.85 -14.26
CA PHE A 465 30.11 25.08 -15.24
C PHE A 465 30.52 26.12 -16.27
N GLU A 466 31.18 27.21 -15.89
CA GLU A 466 31.71 28.22 -16.82
C GLU A 466 32.69 27.62 -17.84
N GLN A 467 33.59 26.74 -17.39
CA GLN A 467 34.57 26.05 -18.22
C GLN A 467 34.00 24.91 -19.07
N SER A 468 32.85 24.34 -18.67
CA SER A 468 32.23 23.24 -19.41
C SER A 468 31.76 23.68 -20.81
N THR A 469 32.09 22.90 -21.84
CA THR A 469 31.62 23.08 -23.23
C THR A 469 30.29 22.35 -23.45
N SER A 470 29.32 22.53 -22.55
CA SER A 470 28.01 21.88 -22.65
C SER A 470 27.24 22.35 -23.89
N ALA A 471 26.58 21.42 -24.59
CA ALA A 471 25.73 21.68 -25.75
C ALA A 471 24.40 22.37 -25.38
N GLU A 472 23.99 22.35 -24.10
CA GLU A 472 22.75 22.96 -23.61
C GLU A 472 23.02 24.32 -22.92
N LEU A 473 23.32 25.34 -23.72
CA LEU A 473 23.66 26.70 -23.27
C LEU A 473 22.63 27.33 -22.32
N GLU A 474 21.34 27.08 -22.52
CA GLU A 474 20.27 27.64 -21.68
C GLU A 474 20.24 27.02 -20.28
N LYS A 475 20.34 25.68 -20.17
CA LYS A 475 20.42 25.02 -18.85
C LYS A 475 21.66 25.45 -18.10
N LYS A 476 22.80 25.57 -18.80
CA LYS A 476 24.05 26.10 -18.23
C LYS A 476 23.87 27.49 -17.63
N ARG A 477 23.20 28.42 -18.33
CA ARG A 477 22.92 29.77 -17.80
C ARG A 477 22.04 29.71 -16.55
N SER A 478 20.94 28.96 -16.61
CA SER A 478 20.04 28.78 -15.46
C SER A 478 20.76 28.23 -14.23
N TYR A 479 21.63 27.22 -14.39
CA TYR A 479 22.39 26.69 -13.25
C TYR A 479 23.37 27.71 -12.67
N LEU A 480 24.07 28.45 -13.52
CA LEU A 480 24.99 29.49 -13.06
C LEU A 480 24.26 30.59 -12.29
N GLU A 481 23.09 31.04 -12.75
CA GLU A 481 22.26 32.02 -12.04
C GLU A 481 21.87 31.54 -10.64
N HIS A 482 21.36 30.31 -10.52
CA HIS A 482 21.01 29.72 -9.23
C HIS A 482 22.23 29.55 -8.31
N LEU A 483 23.38 29.14 -8.84
CA LEU A 483 24.61 29.00 -8.05
C LEU A 483 25.09 30.35 -7.50
N TRP A 484 24.99 31.42 -8.29
CA TRP A 484 25.30 32.78 -7.83
C TRP A 484 24.32 33.26 -6.74
N GLU A 485 23.01 33.02 -6.91
CA GLU A 485 22.01 33.36 -5.89
C GLU A 485 22.22 32.59 -4.58
N MET A 486 22.54 31.29 -4.66
CA MET A 486 22.89 30.48 -3.49
C MET A 486 24.13 31.02 -2.79
N LYS A 487 25.16 31.43 -3.53
CA LYS A 487 26.38 32.02 -2.97
C LYS A 487 26.08 33.31 -2.20
N GLU A 488 25.27 34.20 -2.76
CA GLU A 488 24.84 35.43 -2.08
C GLU A 488 24.04 35.14 -0.81
N THR A 489 23.15 34.15 -0.86
CA THR A 489 22.37 33.70 0.30
C THR A 489 23.28 33.22 1.44
N ILE A 490 24.29 32.40 1.13
CA ILE A 490 25.28 31.93 2.12
C ILE A 490 26.07 33.09 2.71
N HIS A 491 26.48 34.06 1.89
CA HIS A 491 27.17 35.26 2.36
C HIS A 491 26.29 36.14 3.25
N CYS A 492 24.99 36.26 2.95
CA CYS A 492 24.04 37.01 3.77
C CYS A 492 23.82 36.34 5.14
N GLN A 493 23.67 35.01 5.18
CA GLN A 493 23.57 34.25 6.43
C GLN A 493 24.82 34.38 7.31
N ALA A 494 26.00 34.56 6.70
CA ALA A 494 27.24 34.81 7.42
C ALA A 494 27.31 36.21 8.06
N ARG A 495 26.54 37.17 7.54
CA ARG A 495 26.51 38.57 7.97
C ARG A 495 25.42 38.87 8.99
N GLU A 496 24.46 37.96 9.20
CA GLU A 496 23.49 38.13 10.29
C GLU A 496 24.23 38.15 11.64
N PRO A 497 24.16 39.26 12.40
CA PRO A 497 24.85 39.33 13.66
C PRO A 497 24.19 38.34 14.63
N LYS A 498 24.90 37.26 14.98
CA LYS A 498 24.56 36.44 16.15
C LYS A 498 24.34 37.40 17.32
N GLN A 499 23.14 37.42 17.91
CA GLN A 499 22.81 38.27 19.05
C GLN A 499 23.86 38.05 20.14
N LYS A 500 24.75 39.04 20.34
CA LYS A 500 25.92 38.86 21.21
C LYS A 500 25.57 39.08 22.67
N LYS A 501 24.52 39.89 22.96
CA LYS A 501 24.07 40.19 24.32
C LYS A 501 22.55 40.35 24.38
N MET A 502 21.95 39.89 25.49
CA MET A 502 20.53 40.08 25.80
C MET A 502 20.09 41.56 25.80
N THR A 503 21.03 42.48 26.03
CA THR A 503 20.82 43.94 26.00
C THR A 503 20.53 44.50 24.61
N ASP A 504 20.84 43.75 23.55
CA ASP A 504 20.62 44.20 22.17
C ASP A 504 19.14 44.15 21.76
N PHE A 505 18.30 43.46 22.55
CA PHE A 505 16.84 43.37 22.36
C PHE A 505 16.10 44.68 22.73
N PHE A 506 16.65 45.49 23.64
CA PHE A 506 15.99 46.71 24.13
C PHE A 506 16.38 47.98 23.34
N LYS A 507 17.01 47.82 22.17
CA LYS A 507 17.47 48.94 21.33
C LYS A 507 16.81 49.01 19.95
N GLN A 508 15.79 48.19 19.68
CA GLN A 508 14.96 48.30 18.47
C GLN A 508 13.65 49.00 18.77
#